data_AF-A5Y7J8-F1
#
_entry.id   AF-A5Y7J8-F1
#
_cell.length_a   1.000
_cell.length_b   1.000
_cell.length_c   1.000
_cell.angle_alpha   90.00
_cell.angle_beta   90.00
_cell.angle_gamma   90.00
#
_symmetry.space_group_name_H-M   'P 1'
#
loop_
_entity.id
_entity.type
_entity.pdbx_description
1 polymer ?
#
loop_
_entity_poly.entity_id
_entity_poly.type
_entity_poly.pdbx_seq_one_letter_code
_entity_poly.pdbx_strand_id
1 'polypeptide(L)'
;GGGRGGEEEPSSSHTPNNRRGGEQAQSSGTKSLRPRSNTESMSKAIQQYTVDARLHAVFEQSGESGKSFDYSQSLKTTTYDSSVPEQQITAYLSRIQRGGYIQPFGCMIAVDESSFRIIGYSENAREMLGIMPQSVPTLEKPEILAMGTDVRSLFTSSSSILLERAFVAREITLLNPVWIHSKNTGKPFYAILHRIDVGVVIDLEPARTEDPALSIAGAVQSQKLAVRAISQLQALPGGDIKLLCDTVVESVRDLTGYDRVMVYKFHEDEHGEVVAESKRDD
;
A
#
# COMPACT_ATOMS: atom_id res chain seq x y z
N GLY A 1 -51.65 -49.15 8.25
CA GLY A 1 -50.51 -48.28 8.57
C GLY A 1 -49.45 -48.54 7.54
N GLY A 2 -48.99 -47.49 6.86
CA GLY A 2 -48.29 -47.59 5.58
C GLY A 2 -46.82 -48.04 5.61
N GLY A 3 -46.41 -48.60 4.47
CA GLY A 3 -45.18 -48.23 3.76
C GLY A 3 -43.98 -49.18 3.87
N ARG A 4 -43.75 -49.99 2.81
CA ARG A 4 -42.49 -50.11 2.02
C ARG A 4 -42.45 -51.43 1.21
N GLY A 5 -41.80 -51.38 0.05
CA GLY A 5 -41.52 -52.49 -0.89
C GLY A 5 -41.93 -52.06 -2.30
N GLY A 6 -41.09 -52.00 -3.33
CA GLY A 6 -39.90 -52.79 -3.65
C GLY A 6 -40.16 -53.48 -5.00
N GLU A 7 -39.34 -53.11 -6.00
CA GLU A 7 -38.95 -53.87 -7.20
C GLU A 7 -40.02 -54.39 -8.20
N GLU A 8 -39.89 -54.06 -9.49
CA GLU A 8 -39.35 -54.98 -10.53
C GLU A 8 -39.54 -54.42 -11.96
N GLU A 9 -38.51 -54.65 -12.76
CA GLU A 9 -38.31 -54.41 -14.21
C GLU A 9 -39.14 -55.45 -15.05
N PRO A 10 -39.21 -55.45 -16.42
CA PRO A 10 -38.02 -55.80 -17.23
C PRO A 10 -37.95 -55.41 -18.74
N SER A 11 -36.72 -55.52 -19.25
CA SER A 11 -36.29 -56.16 -20.52
C SER A 11 -36.39 -55.45 -21.89
N SER A 12 -35.22 -55.26 -22.52
CA SER A 12 -34.77 -55.97 -23.75
C SER A 12 -33.39 -55.43 -24.18
N SER A 13 -32.29 -56.14 -23.90
CA SER A 13 -31.59 -57.14 -24.74
C SER A 13 -30.98 -56.62 -26.06
N HIS A 14 -29.66 -56.38 -26.08
CA HIS A 14 -28.66 -57.14 -26.91
C HIS A 14 -27.31 -56.41 -27.08
N THR A 15 -26.25 -57.07 -26.61
CA THR A 15 -24.81 -56.97 -26.97
C THR A 15 -24.51 -57.85 -28.23
N PRO A 16 -23.28 -57.97 -28.81
CA PRO A 16 -21.98 -57.26 -28.61
C PRO A 16 -21.12 -57.01 -29.92
N ASN A 17 -19.92 -56.43 -29.71
CA ASN A 17 -18.60 -56.81 -30.29
C ASN A 17 -17.95 -56.01 -31.46
N ASN A 18 -16.99 -55.14 -31.10
CA ASN A 18 -15.56 -55.10 -31.48
C ASN A 18 -15.10 -55.30 -32.95
N ARG A 19 -14.45 -54.28 -33.57
CA ARG A 19 -13.18 -54.45 -34.32
C ARG A 19 -12.52 -53.10 -34.73
N ARG A 20 -11.18 -53.16 -34.69
CA ARG A 20 -10.12 -52.19 -34.98
C ARG A 20 -10.21 -51.47 -36.34
N GLY A 21 -9.71 -50.24 -36.37
CA GLY A 21 -9.17 -49.55 -37.55
C GLY A 21 -8.37 -48.33 -37.10
N GLY A 22 -7.04 -48.35 -37.28
CA GLY A 22 -6.15 -47.26 -36.87
C GLY A 22 -6.03 -46.18 -37.94
N GLU A 23 -5.88 -44.94 -37.53
CA GLU A 23 -5.42 -43.84 -38.38
C GLU A 23 -4.42 -42.94 -37.64
N GLN A 24 -3.47 -42.46 -38.44
CA GLN A 24 -2.17 -41.92 -38.10
C GLN A 24 -2.24 -40.55 -37.42
N ALA A 25 -1.40 -40.37 -36.40
CA ALA A 25 -1.04 -39.07 -35.87
C ALA A 25 -0.22 -38.29 -36.91
N GLN A 26 -0.75 -37.18 -37.43
CA GLN A 26 0.02 -36.18 -38.15
C GLN A 26 0.53 -35.12 -37.17
N SER A 27 1.85 -35.02 -37.06
CA SER A 27 2.54 -33.99 -36.30
C SER A 27 2.42 -32.63 -37.00
N SER A 28 1.74 -31.67 -36.38
CA SER A 28 1.89 -30.25 -36.70
C SER A 28 2.80 -29.61 -35.66
N GLY A 29 3.93 -29.08 -36.14
CA GLY A 29 5.05 -28.63 -35.32
C GLY A 29 4.69 -27.50 -34.35
N THR A 30 4.99 -27.72 -33.08
CA THR A 30 5.09 -26.68 -32.06
C THR A 30 6.26 -25.76 -32.41
N LYS A 31 5.96 -24.57 -32.96
CA LYS A 31 6.92 -23.46 -32.94
C LYS A 31 7.09 -23.04 -31.49
N SER A 32 8.21 -23.44 -30.89
CA SER A 32 8.70 -22.94 -29.62
C SER A 32 8.82 -21.42 -29.69
N LEU A 33 7.92 -20.71 -29.00
CA LEU A 33 8.06 -19.29 -28.70
C LEU A 33 9.24 -19.13 -27.75
N ARG A 34 10.33 -18.53 -28.25
CA ARG A 34 11.52 -18.20 -27.46
C ARG A 34 11.19 -17.21 -26.33
N PRO A 35 11.86 -17.29 -25.16
CA PRO A 35 11.62 -16.43 -24.01
C PRO A 35 12.35 -15.08 -24.12
N ARG A 36 12.21 -14.36 -25.24
CA ARG A 36 12.95 -13.10 -25.47
C ARG A 36 12.38 -11.89 -24.71
N SER A 37 11.07 -11.85 -24.46
CA SER A 37 10.42 -10.66 -23.86
C SER A 37 10.78 -10.44 -22.39
N ASN A 38 11.01 -11.51 -21.63
CA ASN A 38 11.22 -11.42 -20.19
C ASN A 38 12.62 -10.90 -19.81
N THR A 39 13.59 -11.07 -20.70
CA THR A 39 14.96 -10.58 -20.50
C THR A 39 15.08 -9.10 -20.86
N GLU A 40 14.34 -8.66 -21.89
CA GLU A 40 14.29 -7.25 -22.31
C GLU A 40 13.55 -6.38 -21.30
N SER A 41 12.44 -6.85 -20.72
CA SER A 41 11.74 -6.12 -19.65
C SER A 41 12.59 -5.97 -18.39
N MET A 42 13.26 -7.04 -17.95
CA MET A 42 14.18 -6.98 -16.82
C MET A 42 15.36 -6.04 -17.08
N SER A 43 15.89 -6.00 -18.31
CA SER A 43 16.95 -5.07 -18.68
C SER A 43 16.52 -3.60 -18.62
N LYS A 44 15.23 -3.29 -18.89
CA LYS A 44 14.69 -1.93 -18.86
C LYS A 44 14.40 -1.45 -17.45
N ALA A 45 13.80 -2.30 -16.60
CA ALA A 45 13.62 -2.01 -15.18
C ALA A 45 14.95 -1.66 -14.50
N ILE A 46 16.01 -2.41 -14.83
CA ILE A 46 17.37 -2.14 -14.34
C ILE A 46 17.88 -0.76 -14.84
N GLN A 47 17.58 -0.37 -16.08
CA GLN A 47 17.92 0.96 -16.61
C GLN A 47 17.16 2.09 -15.91
N GLN A 48 15.87 1.90 -15.58
CA GLN A 48 15.10 2.91 -14.85
C GLN A 48 15.65 3.10 -13.43
N TYR A 49 15.92 2.01 -12.71
CA TYR A 49 16.54 2.07 -11.37
C TYR A 49 17.91 2.76 -11.39
N THR A 50 18.67 2.55 -12.46
CA THR A 50 19.96 3.20 -12.71
C THR A 50 19.80 4.72 -12.79
N VAL A 51 18.83 5.21 -13.58
CA VAL A 51 18.52 6.64 -13.70
C VAL A 51 18.04 7.23 -12.37
N ASP A 52 17.13 6.54 -11.68
CA ASP A 52 16.56 7.01 -10.41
C ASP A 52 17.62 7.11 -9.31
N ALA A 53 18.49 6.11 -9.20
CA ALA A 53 19.59 6.11 -8.24
C ALA A 53 20.57 7.28 -8.47
N ARG A 54 20.84 7.61 -9.74
CA ARG A 54 21.67 8.76 -10.10
C ARG A 54 20.99 10.08 -9.77
N LEU A 55 19.71 10.24 -10.13
CA LEU A 55 18.93 11.43 -9.81
C LEU A 55 18.88 11.66 -8.30
N HIS A 56 18.69 10.59 -7.54
CA HIS A 56 18.73 10.63 -6.09
C HIS A 56 20.10 11.04 -5.55
N ALA A 57 21.21 10.51 -6.10
CA ALA A 57 22.55 10.93 -5.69
C ALA A 57 22.82 12.42 -5.96
N VAL A 58 22.36 12.95 -7.10
CA VAL A 58 22.46 14.39 -7.43
C VAL A 58 21.59 15.23 -6.48
N PHE A 59 20.39 14.75 -6.14
CA PHE A 59 19.51 15.39 -5.17
C PHE A 59 20.16 15.49 -3.78
N GLU A 60 20.70 14.39 -3.25
CA GLU A 60 21.38 14.37 -1.95
C GLU A 60 22.58 15.34 -1.94
N GLN A 61 23.41 15.30 -2.99
CA GLN A 61 24.55 16.22 -3.13
C GLN A 61 24.13 17.70 -3.22
N SER A 62 22.97 17.97 -3.82
CA SER A 62 22.42 19.32 -3.87
C SER A 62 22.01 19.83 -2.48
N GLY A 63 21.42 18.95 -1.66
CA GLY A 63 21.09 19.22 -0.27
C GLY A 63 22.33 19.50 0.59
N GLU A 64 23.38 18.68 0.47
CA GLU A 64 24.64 18.87 1.19
C GLU A 64 25.38 20.15 0.76
N SER A 65 25.33 20.50 -0.52
CA SER A 65 26.01 21.68 -1.08
C SER A 65 25.20 22.98 -0.98
N GLY A 66 23.94 22.91 -0.52
CA GLY A 66 23.02 24.05 -0.46
C GLY A 66 22.57 24.57 -1.83
N LYS A 67 22.80 23.82 -2.91
CA LYS A 67 22.38 24.17 -4.28
C LYS A 67 20.98 23.63 -4.54
N SER A 68 20.19 24.35 -5.34
CA SER A 68 18.87 23.88 -5.75
C SER A 68 18.99 22.68 -6.70
N PHE A 69 18.21 21.63 -6.45
CA PHE A 69 18.07 20.50 -7.37
C PHE A 69 17.23 20.90 -8.60
N ASP A 70 17.81 20.78 -9.80
CA ASP A 70 17.08 20.92 -11.07
C ASP A 70 16.93 19.55 -11.74
N TYR A 71 15.74 18.97 -11.60
CA TYR A 71 15.40 17.67 -12.18
C TYR A 71 15.52 17.65 -13.70
N SER A 72 15.10 18.73 -14.37
CA SER A 72 15.08 18.80 -15.84
C SER A 72 16.48 18.84 -16.43
N GLN A 73 17.40 19.55 -15.78
CA GLN A 73 18.82 19.53 -16.18
C GLN A 73 19.52 18.22 -15.84
N SER A 74 19.17 17.62 -14.70
CA SER A 74 19.74 16.34 -14.28
C SER A 74 19.37 15.21 -15.24
N LEU A 75 18.13 15.18 -15.74
CA LEU A 75 17.71 14.25 -16.80
C LEU A 75 18.47 14.48 -18.13
N LYS A 76 18.61 15.74 -18.57
CA LYS A 76 19.29 16.09 -19.83
C LYS A 76 20.79 15.73 -19.84
N THR A 77 21.42 15.75 -18.67
CA THR A 77 22.83 15.34 -18.50
C THR A 77 23.02 13.84 -18.31
N THR A 78 21.92 13.07 -18.32
CA THR A 78 21.93 11.62 -18.22
C THR A 78 22.06 11.04 -19.62
N THR A 79 23.29 10.76 -20.07
CA THR A 79 23.51 9.89 -21.22
C THR A 79 23.08 8.47 -20.88
N TYR A 80 22.15 7.89 -21.65
CA TYR A 80 21.62 6.53 -21.47
C TYR A 80 22.69 5.42 -21.47
N ASP A 81 23.92 5.72 -21.90
CA ASP A 81 25.06 4.77 -21.95
C ASP A 81 25.98 4.79 -20.72
N SER A 82 25.76 5.66 -19.73
CA SER A 82 26.59 5.67 -18.52
C SER A 82 26.07 4.66 -17.49
N SER A 83 26.74 3.53 -17.34
CA SER A 83 26.44 2.55 -16.29
C SER A 83 26.62 3.19 -14.90
N VAL A 84 25.58 3.18 -14.09
CA VAL A 84 25.67 3.62 -12.70
C VAL A 84 26.14 2.42 -11.87
N PRO A 85 27.09 2.58 -10.93
CA PRO A 85 27.57 1.46 -10.12
C PRO A 85 26.40 0.75 -9.43
N GLU A 86 26.37 -0.58 -9.45
CA GLU A 86 25.34 -1.40 -8.78
C GLU A 86 25.12 -0.97 -7.32
N GLN A 87 26.21 -0.55 -6.66
CA GLN A 87 26.22 0.03 -5.32
C GLN A 87 25.27 1.24 -5.14
N GLN A 88 25.14 2.11 -6.14
CA GLN A 88 24.26 3.27 -6.07
C GLN A 88 22.78 2.87 -6.23
N ILE A 89 22.48 1.87 -7.05
CA ILE A 89 21.13 1.31 -7.21
C ILE A 89 20.68 0.64 -5.92
N THR A 90 21.54 -0.19 -5.33
CA THR A 90 21.28 -0.81 -4.03
C THR A 90 21.15 0.24 -2.93
N ALA A 91 21.97 1.30 -2.95
CA ALA A 91 21.87 2.39 -1.97
C ALA A 91 20.54 3.15 -2.08
N TYR A 92 20.06 3.41 -3.30
CA TYR A 92 18.76 4.06 -3.53
C TYR A 92 17.61 3.20 -2.99
N LEU A 93 17.56 1.93 -3.37
CA LEU A 93 16.54 1.00 -2.86
C LEU A 93 16.60 0.84 -1.34
N SER A 94 17.80 0.70 -0.78
CA SER A 94 18.00 0.62 0.66
C SER A 94 17.51 1.89 1.36
N ARG A 95 17.69 3.07 0.78
CA ARG A 95 17.25 4.33 1.37
C ARG A 95 15.74 4.53 1.27
N ILE A 96 15.08 4.04 0.22
CA ILE A 96 13.61 4.04 0.16
C ILE A 96 13.04 3.07 1.21
N GLN A 97 13.60 1.87 1.31
CA GLN A 97 13.11 0.84 2.24
C GLN A 97 13.39 1.19 3.71
N ARG A 98 14.52 1.85 4.00
CA ARG A 98 15.00 2.13 5.36
C ARG A 98 15.52 3.56 5.47
N GLY A 99 14.73 4.53 5.02
CA GLY A 99 15.14 5.94 4.95
C GLY A 99 15.33 6.62 6.30
N GLY A 100 14.71 6.11 7.37
CA GLY A 100 14.82 6.66 8.72
C GLY A 100 14.09 7.99 8.93
N TYR A 101 13.37 8.48 7.92
CA TYR A 101 12.56 9.70 7.98
C TYR A 101 11.09 9.40 7.73
N ILE A 102 10.22 10.17 8.39
CA ILE A 102 8.76 10.12 8.19
C ILE A 102 8.25 11.52 7.89
N GLN A 103 7.02 11.61 7.37
CA GLN A 103 6.34 12.90 7.21
C GLN A 103 5.86 13.43 8.58
N PRO A 104 5.89 14.75 8.83
CA PRO A 104 5.63 15.32 10.16
C PRO A 104 4.15 15.43 10.53
N PHE A 105 3.21 15.10 9.63
CA PHE A 105 1.77 15.19 9.89
C PHE A 105 1.27 14.12 10.88
N GLY A 106 2.02 13.03 11.02
CA GLY A 106 1.78 11.90 11.91
C GLY A 106 3.04 11.54 12.71
N CYS A 107 2.93 10.55 13.59
CA CYS A 107 4.09 9.95 14.25
C CYS A 107 4.10 8.43 14.07
N MET A 108 5.25 7.80 14.27
CA MET A 108 5.44 6.37 14.03
C MET A 108 6.01 5.71 15.29
N ILE A 109 5.49 4.54 15.66
CA ILE A 109 6.05 3.69 16.73
C ILE A 109 6.21 2.27 16.20
N ALA A 110 7.43 1.73 16.29
CA ALA A 110 7.73 0.33 16.04
C ALA A 110 7.73 -0.45 17.37
N VAL A 111 7.07 -1.59 17.39
CA VAL A 111 6.79 -2.39 18.59
C VAL A 111 7.11 -3.85 18.34
N ASP A 112 7.76 -4.51 19.30
CA ASP A 112 7.91 -5.96 19.31
C ASP A 112 6.54 -6.65 19.43
N GLU A 113 6.27 -7.59 18.52
CA GLU A 113 4.95 -8.23 18.39
C GLU A 113 4.58 -9.09 19.61
N SER A 114 5.56 -9.71 20.27
CA SER A 114 5.31 -10.64 21.38
C SER A 114 5.13 -9.93 22.72
N SER A 115 5.92 -8.89 22.97
CA SER A 115 6.04 -8.24 24.28
C SER A 115 5.36 -6.87 24.35
N PHE A 116 4.87 -6.33 23.23
CA PHE A 116 4.33 -4.96 23.12
C PHE A 116 5.34 -3.86 23.50
N ARG A 117 6.63 -4.19 23.47
CA ARG A 117 7.72 -3.28 23.85
C ARG A 117 8.12 -2.42 22.67
N ILE A 118 8.28 -1.11 22.88
CA ILE A 118 8.73 -0.18 21.86
C ILE A 118 10.16 -0.50 21.46
N ILE A 119 10.38 -0.73 20.17
CA ILE A 119 11.70 -0.97 19.55
C ILE A 119 12.14 0.18 18.65
N GLY A 120 11.29 1.18 18.45
CA GLY A 120 11.61 2.42 17.76
C GLY A 120 10.45 3.39 17.80
N TYR A 121 10.71 4.69 17.73
CA TYR A 121 9.67 5.71 17.63
C TYR A 121 10.23 6.96 16.95
N SER A 122 9.37 7.71 16.26
CA SER A 122 9.75 8.97 15.62
C SER A 122 9.97 10.08 16.66
N GLU A 123 10.84 11.04 16.33
CA GLU A 123 11.21 12.14 17.26
C GLU A 123 9.99 12.95 17.73
N ASN A 124 9.03 13.21 16.83
CA ASN A 124 7.82 13.97 17.10
C ASN A 124 6.74 13.19 17.91
N ALA A 125 6.92 11.89 18.16
CA ALA A 125 5.90 11.07 18.84
C ALA A 125 5.55 11.57 20.25
N ARG A 126 6.56 12.04 21.00
CA ARG A 126 6.36 12.60 22.35
C ARG A 126 5.48 13.85 22.32
N GLU A 127 5.67 14.71 21.32
CA GLU A 127 4.91 15.94 21.18
C GLU A 127 3.46 15.64 20.80
N MET A 128 3.28 14.81 19.77
CA MET A 128 1.97 14.48 19.22
C MET A 128 1.08 13.78 20.25
N LEU A 129 1.64 12.86 21.02
CA LEU A 129 0.92 12.14 22.08
C LEU A 129 0.71 12.97 23.36
N GLY A 130 1.39 14.12 23.49
CA GLY A 130 1.33 15.00 24.67
C GLY A 130 2.08 14.43 25.87
N ILE A 131 3.29 13.93 25.63
CA ILE A 131 4.15 13.24 26.59
C ILE A 131 5.44 14.06 26.86
N MET A 132 5.43 15.35 26.53
CA MET A 132 6.61 16.19 26.75
C MET A 132 6.95 16.31 28.26
N PRO A 133 8.24 16.21 28.63
CA PRO A 133 8.69 16.47 29.99
C PRO A 133 8.21 17.86 30.42
N GLN A 134 7.60 17.92 31.59
CA GLN A 134 7.15 19.20 32.15
C GLN A 134 8.42 19.99 32.49
N SER A 135 8.48 21.30 32.21
CA SER A 135 9.67 22.14 32.43
C SER A 135 10.15 22.17 33.89
N VAL A 136 9.37 21.62 34.82
CA VAL A 136 9.73 21.40 36.22
C VAL A 136 10.07 19.92 36.40
N PRO A 137 11.32 19.56 36.75
CA PRO A 137 11.69 18.20 37.09
C PRO A 137 10.94 17.79 38.36
N THR A 138 9.82 17.08 38.21
CA THR A 138 9.21 16.37 39.33
C THR A 138 9.99 15.07 39.45
N LEU A 139 10.67 14.86 40.59
CA LEU A 139 11.66 13.80 40.85
C LEU A 139 11.20 12.35 40.60
N GLU A 140 9.95 12.11 40.20
CA GLU A 140 9.30 10.79 40.27
C GLU A 140 8.44 10.43 39.05
N LYS A 141 8.42 11.23 37.97
CA LYS A 141 7.68 10.82 36.76
C LYS A 141 8.60 10.04 35.82
N PRO A 142 8.40 8.71 35.67
CA PRO A 142 9.18 7.94 34.70
C PRO A 142 8.94 8.49 33.29
N GLU A 143 9.96 8.40 32.43
CA GLU A 143 9.85 8.73 31.02
C GLU A 143 8.77 7.84 30.39
N ILE A 144 7.61 8.43 30.10
CA ILE A 144 6.40 7.69 29.71
C ILE A 144 6.59 7.05 28.32
N LEU A 145 7.42 7.62 27.45
CA LEU A 145 7.73 7.08 26.12
C LEU A 145 9.25 6.93 25.98
N ALA A 146 9.71 5.69 26.07
CA ALA A 146 11.11 5.29 25.95
C ALA A 146 11.22 3.92 25.26
N MET A 147 12.44 3.56 24.87
CA MET A 147 12.74 2.23 24.33
C MET A 147 12.45 1.16 25.38
N GLY A 148 11.78 0.07 24.96
CA GLY A 148 11.35 -0.97 25.88
C GLY A 148 10.15 -0.57 26.75
N THR A 149 9.51 0.58 26.55
CA THR A 149 8.22 0.85 27.21
C THR A 149 7.12 0.00 26.58
N ASP A 150 6.13 -0.44 27.36
CA ASP A 150 4.95 -1.11 26.82
C ASP A 150 4.05 -0.08 26.10
N VAL A 151 3.87 -0.25 24.79
CA VAL A 151 3.12 0.70 23.94
C VAL A 151 1.67 0.87 24.41
N ARG A 152 1.08 -0.15 25.03
CA ARG A 152 -0.31 -0.11 25.52
C ARG A 152 -0.48 0.89 26.64
N SER A 153 0.60 1.22 27.37
CA SER A 153 0.58 2.22 28.44
C SER A 153 0.41 3.66 27.95
N LEU A 154 0.65 3.92 26.66
CA LEU A 154 0.53 5.23 26.02
C LEU A 154 -0.92 5.61 25.68
N PHE A 155 -1.81 4.62 25.62
CA PHE A 155 -3.19 4.79 25.16
C PHE A 155 -4.21 4.42 26.25
N THR A 156 -5.47 4.77 26.04
CA THR A 156 -6.56 4.38 26.94
C THR A 156 -6.74 2.86 26.97
N SER A 157 -7.29 2.30 28.05
CA SER A 157 -7.48 0.84 28.18
C SER A 157 -8.31 0.24 27.05
N SER A 158 -9.31 0.96 26.54
CA SER A 158 -10.08 0.53 25.37
C SER A 158 -9.23 0.45 24.10
N SER A 159 -8.35 1.43 23.90
CA SER A 159 -7.38 1.45 22.80
C SER A 159 -6.36 0.31 22.91
N SER A 160 -5.89 0.01 24.13
CA SER A 160 -4.97 -1.11 24.38
C SER A 160 -5.57 -2.44 23.94
N ILE A 161 -6.85 -2.69 24.27
CA ILE A 161 -7.57 -3.92 23.86
C ILE A 161 -7.71 -4.00 22.34
N LEU A 162 -7.97 -2.87 21.66
CA LEU A 162 -8.04 -2.82 20.20
C LEU A 162 -6.68 -3.16 19.56
N LEU A 163 -5.59 -2.62 20.11
CA LEU A 163 -4.23 -2.93 19.66
C LEU A 163 -3.89 -4.41 19.88
N GLU A 164 -4.20 -4.96 21.06
CA GLU A 164 -3.99 -6.39 21.34
C GLU A 164 -4.72 -7.27 20.31
N ARG A 165 -5.99 -6.94 20.01
CA ARG A 165 -6.77 -7.64 19.00
C ARG A 165 -6.15 -7.53 17.60
N ALA A 166 -5.62 -6.36 17.25
CA ALA A 166 -4.95 -6.15 15.97
C ALA A 166 -3.64 -6.94 15.85
N PHE A 167 -2.84 -6.99 16.92
CA PHE A 167 -1.57 -7.72 16.95
C PHE A 167 -1.77 -9.24 16.78
N VAL A 168 -2.85 -9.82 17.34
CA VAL A 168 -3.14 -11.26 17.17
C VAL A 168 -3.94 -11.59 15.91
N ALA A 169 -4.37 -10.57 15.14
CA ALA A 169 -5.15 -10.81 13.93
C ALA A 169 -4.28 -11.48 12.86
N ARG A 170 -4.84 -12.53 12.23
CA ARG A 170 -4.17 -13.21 11.10
C ARG A 170 -3.80 -12.23 9.99
N GLU A 171 -4.71 -11.32 9.67
CA GLU A 171 -4.52 -10.27 8.68
C GLU A 171 -4.75 -8.91 9.33
N ILE A 172 -3.65 -8.23 9.70
CA ILE A 172 -3.70 -6.97 10.44
C ILE A 172 -4.29 -5.83 9.60
N THR A 173 -4.08 -5.89 8.28
CA THR A 173 -4.49 -4.86 7.32
C THR A 173 -6.02 -4.69 7.25
N LEU A 174 -6.79 -5.74 7.56
CA LEU A 174 -8.26 -5.69 7.59
C LEU A 174 -8.82 -4.94 8.80
N LEU A 175 -8.01 -4.68 9.82
CA LEU A 175 -8.40 -3.90 11.00
C LEU A 175 -8.01 -2.42 10.86
N ASN A 176 -7.25 -2.06 9.82
CA ASN A 176 -6.85 -0.67 9.62
C ASN A 176 -8.01 0.17 9.06
N PRO A 177 -8.15 1.43 9.52
CA PRO A 177 -7.45 2.04 10.65
C PRO A 177 -8.06 1.63 12.01
N VAL A 178 -7.22 1.45 13.03
CA VAL A 178 -7.66 1.25 14.42
C VAL A 178 -7.80 2.60 15.11
N TRP A 179 -8.99 2.92 15.61
CA TRP A 179 -9.22 4.18 16.32
C TRP A 179 -8.77 4.09 17.77
N ILE A 180 -7.74 4.86 18.12
CA ILE A 180 -7.16 4.89 19.46
C ILE A 180 -7.10 6.29 20.05
N HIS A 181 -6.95 6.38 21.36
CA HIS A 181 -6.90 7.63 22.11
C HIS A 181 -5.67 7.67 23.01
N SER A 182 -4.92 8.77 22.97
CA SER A 182 -3.80 9.01 23.90
C SER A 182 -4.30 9.00 25.34
N LYS A 183 -3.59 8.30 26.23
CA LYS A 183 -3.95 8.21 27.65
C LYS A 183 -3.89 9.56 28.35
N ASN A 184 -2.91 10.38 28.00
CA ASN A 184 -2.63 11.64 28.70
C ASN A 184 -3.51 12.78 28.22
N THR A 185 -3.72 12.88 26.91
CA THR A 185 -4.42 14.01 26.29
C THR A 185 -5.83 13.68 25.82
N GLY A 186 -6.18 12.39 25.72
CA GLY A 186 -7.43 11.96 25.10
C GLY A 186 -7.49 12.21 23.59
N LYS A 187 -6.41 12.70 22.97
CA LYS A 187 -6.39 13.00 21.53
C LYS A 187 -6.62 11.72 20.71
N PRO A 188 -7.54 11.75 19.72
CA PRO A 188 -7.83 10.62 18.88
C PRO A 188 -6.80 10.48 17.75
N PHE A 189 -6.45 9.25 17.41
CA PHE A 189 -5.60 8.90 16.29
C PHE A 189 -6.22 7.75 15.49
N TYR A 190 -6.04 7.80 14.17
CA TYR A 190 -6.10 6.60 13.34
C TYR A 190 -4.73 5.92 13.42
N ALA A 191 -4.72 4.69 13.92
CA ALA A 191 -3.54 3.85 13.92
C ALA A 191 -3.58 2.90 12.72
N ILE A 192 -2.59 3.01 11.84
CA ILE A 192 -2.40 2.11 10.70
C ILE A 192 -1.25 1.18 11.05
N LEU A 193 -1.56 -0.11 11.18
CA LEU A 193 -0.60 -1.12 11.61
C LEU A 193 -0.11 -1.96 10.44
N HIS A 194 1.18 -2.21 10.38
CA HIS A 194 1.77 -3.13 9.41
C HIS A 194 2.91 -3.95 10.03
N ARG A 195 2.96 -5.25 9.70
CA ARG A 195 4.02 -6.16 10.17
C ARG A 195 5.28 -5.99 9.34
N ILE A 196 6.42 -5.96 10.01
CA ILE A 196 7.76 -5.91 9.43
C ILE A 196 8.60 -7.08 9.96
N ASP A 197 9.84 -7.18 9.49
CA ASP A 197 10.79 -8.24 9.85
C ASP A 197 11.09 -8.34 11.36
N VAL A 198 11.03 -7.21 12.09
CA VAL A 198 11.38 -7.13 13.52
C VAL A 198 10.21 -6.85 14.45
N GLY A 199 8.98 -6.74 13.94
CA GLY A 199 7.81 -6.41 14.77
C GLY A 199 6.67 -5.77 14.00
N VAL A 200 5.93 -4.88 14.65
CA VAL A 200 4.79 -4.13 14.10
C VAL A 200 5.08 -2.65 14.12
N VAL A 201 4.90 -1.98 12.99
CA VAL A 201 4.92 -0.53 12.90
C VAL A 201 3.50 -0.01 13.04
N ILE A 202 3.35 1.06 13.81
CA ILE A 202 2.09 1.77 14.06
C ILE A 202 2.28 3.21 13.59
N ASP A 203 1.63 3.56 12.49
CA ASP A 203 1.54 4.94 12.02
C ASP A 203 0.32 5.61 12.66
N LEU A 204 0.55 6.75 13.29
CA LEU A 204 -0.43 7.49 14.08
C LEU A 204 -0.76 8.80 13.39
N GLU A 205 -1.94 8.84 12.77
CA GLU A 205 -2.47 10.04 12.13
C GLU A 205 -3.47 10.72 13.06
N PRO A 206 -3.28 12.01 13.41
CA PRO A 206 -4.24 12.75 14.21
C PRO A 206 -5.62 12.74 13.55
N ALA A 207 -6.61 12.16 14.23
CA ALA A 207 -7.99 12.29 13.79
C ALA A 207 -8.51 13.67 14.21
N ARG A 208 -9.38 14.27 13.40
CA ARG A 208 -10.06 15.51 13.80
C ARG A 208 -10.86 15.23 15.07
N THR A 209 -10.77 16.15 16.03
CA THR A 209 -11.54 16.12 17.29
C THR A 209 -13.00 16.49 17.01
N GLU A 210 -13.65 15.70 16.17
CA GLU A 210 -15.08 15.78 15.90
C GLU A 210 -15.81 14.79 16.81
N ASP A 211 -17.12 14.98 16.96
CA ASP A 211 -18.00 14.00 17.60
C ASP A 211 -17.73 12.61 16.99
N PRO A 212 -17.56 11.54 17.81
CA PRO A 212 -17.35 10.21 17.27
C PRO A 212 -18.38 9.79 16.21
N ALA A 213 -19.63 10.27 16.31
CA ALA A 213 -20.66 10.07 15.31
C ALA A 213 -20.34 10.73 13.95
N LEU A 214 -19.72 11.92 13.96
CA LEU A 214 -19.30 12.64 12.75
C LEU A 214 -18.11 11.95 12.07
N SER A 215 -17.17 11.40 12.84
CA SER A 215 -16.06 10.59 12.29
C SER A 215 -16.59 9.32 11.59
N ILE A 216 -17.52 8.61 12.23
CA ILE A 216 -18.19 7.45 11.62
C ILE A 216 -18.97 7.88 10.37
N ALA A 217 -19.71 8.98 10.43
CA ALA A 217 -20.46 9.49 9.29
C ALA A 217 -19.54 9.86 8.11
N GLY A 218 -18.38 10.48 8.38
CA GLY A 218 -17.37 10.79 7.37
C GLY A 218 -16.77 9.54 6.72
N ALA A 219 -16.47 8.50 7.50
CA ALA A 219 -15.99 7.22 6.99
C ALA A 219 -17.05 6.54 6.11
N VAL A 220 -18.31 6.47 6.55
CA VAL A 220 -19.41 5.90 5.78
C VAL A 220 -19.68 6.70 4.51
N GLN A 221 -19.60 8.04 4.57
CA GLN A 221 -19.76 8.90 3.39
C GLN A 221 -18.66 8.64 2.36
N SER A 222 -17.40 8.54 2.80
CA SER A 222 -16.26 8.24 1.91
C SER A 222 -16.40 6.88 1.23
N GLN A 223 -16.83 5.86 1.98
CA GLN A 223 -17.15 4.54 1.41
C GLN A 223 -18.31 4.60 0.43
N LYS A 224 -19.37 5.35 0.72
CA LYS A 224 -20.51 5.52 -0.19
C LYS A 224 -20.10 6.21 -1.49
N LEU A 225 -19.21 7.20 -1.44
CA LEU A 225 -18.64 7.85 -2.62
C LEU A 225 -17.80 6.86 -3.44
N ALA A 226 -16.98 6.03 -2.80
CA ALA A 226 -16.21 4.99 -3.48
C ALA A 226 -17.12 3.96 -4.17
N VAL A 227 -18.18 3.47 -3.49
CA VAL A 227 -19.16 2.54 -4.08
C VAL A 227 -19.88 3.19 -5.26
N ARG A 228 -20.23 4.48 -5.16
CA ARG A 228 -20.84 5.23 -6.27
C ARG A 228 -19.88 5.32 -7.46
N ALA A 229 -18.61 5.64 -7.22
CA ALA A 229 -17.58 5.70 -8.27
C ALA A 229 -17.41 4.33 -8.94
N ILE A 230 -17.32 3.24 -8.18
CA ILE A 230 -17.26 1.87 -8.73
C ILE A 230 -18.50 1.57 -9.58
N SER A 231 -19.69 1.93 -9.09
CA SER A 231 -20.94 1.72 -9.84
C SER A 231 -20.97 2.50 -11.16
N GLN A 232 -20.43 3.73 -11.17
CA GLN A 232 -20.28 4.53 -12.39
C GLN A 232 -19.33 3.84 -13.38
N LEU A 233 -18.18 3.35 -12.91
CA LEU A 233 -17.21 2.63 -13.76
C LEU A 233 -17.79 1.32 -14.33
N GLN A 234 -18.58 0.58 -13.54
CA GLN A 234 -19.25 -0.64 -13.97
C GLN A 234 -20.36 -0.40 -15.01
N ALA A 235 -20.95 0.79 -15.04
CA ALA A 235 -22.00 1.17 -15.99
C ALA A 235 -21.44 1.67 -17.34
N LEU A 236 -20.13 1.88 -17.46
CA LEU A 236 -19.51 2.33 -18.70
C LEU A 236 -19.57 1.26 -19.79
N PRO A 237 -19.76 1.65 -21.07
CA PRO A 237 -19.65 0.72 -22.18
C PRO A 237 -18.21 0.20 -22.29
N GLY A 238 -18.06 -1.11 -22.45
CA GLY A 238 -16.74 -1.73 -22.65
C GLY A 238 -16.11 -1.31 -23.97
N GLY A 239 -14.77 -1.28 -24.01
CA GLY A 239 -13.99 -1.03 -25.23
C GLY A 239 -13.43 0.39 -25.37
N ASP A 240 -13.81 1.32 -24.51
CA ASP A 240 -13.26 2.69 -24.49
C ASP A 240 -12.40 2.93 -23.24
N ILE A 241 -11.08 2.73 -23.40
CA ILE A 241 -10.12 2.96 -22.34
C ILE A 241 -9.99 4.45 -21.98
N LYS A 242 -10.20 5.35 -22.93
CA LYS A 242 -10.08 6.79 -22.70
C LYS A 242 -11.22 7.25 -21.80
N LEU A 243 -12.45 6.86 -22.15
CA LEU A 243 -13.63 7.15 -21.33
C LEU A 243 -13.49 6.58 -19.92
N LEU A 244 -12.93 5.36 -19.78
CA LEU A 244 -12.64 4.79 -18.47
C LEU A 244 -11.67 5.67 -17.67
N CYS A 245 -10.53 6.05 -18.26
CA CYS A 245 -9.53 6.89 -17.60
C CYS A 245 -10.08 8.27 -17.23
N ASP A 246 -10.84 8.91 -18.12
CA ASP A 246 -11.49 10.21 -17.88
C ASP A 246 -12.48 10.11 -16.69
N THR A 247 -13.30 9.06 -16.65
CA THR A 247 -14.27 8.84 -15.57
C THR A 247 -13.57 8.57 -14.23
N VAL A 248 -12.44 7.87 -14.24
CA VAL A 248 -11.63 7.60 -13.03
C VAL A 248 -11.04 8.88 -12.47
N VAL A 249 -10.40 9.72 -13.29
CA VAL A 249 -9.78 10.96 -12.77
C VAL A 249 -10.81 11.93 -12.19
N GLU A 250 -11.99 12.03 -12.80
CA GLU A 250 -13.10 12.84 -12.29
C GLU A 250 -13.60 12.29 -10.95
N SER A 251 -13.91 10.99 -10.89
CA SER A 251 -14.41 10.34 -9.66
C SER A 251 -13.43 10.44 -8.50
N VAL A 252 -12.13 10.25 -8.75
CA VAL A 252 -11.09 10.35 -7.73
C VAL A 252 -10.90 11.80 -7.29
N ARG A 253 -10.97 12.77 -8.20
CA ARG A 253 -10.89 14.19 -7.85
C ARG A 253 -12.06 14.62 -6.97
N ASP A 254 -13.28 14.22 -7.31
CA ASP A 254 -14.48 14.51 -6.50
C ASP A 254 -14.42 13.87 -5.11
N LEU A 255 -13.83 12.67 -5.01
CA LEU A 255 -13.69 11.96 -3.74
C LEU A 255 -12.62 12.57 -2.84
N THR A 256 -11.49 12.97 -3.42
CA THR A 256 -10.30 13.40 -2.66
C THR A 256 -10.20 14.91 -2.48
N GLY A 257 -10.80 15.70 -3.37
CA GLY A 257 -10.72 17.15 -3.38
C GLY A 257 -9.36 17.71 -3.80
N TYR A 258 -8.46 16.90 -4.37
CA TYR A 258 -7.18 17.39 -4.88
C TYR A 258 -7.38 18.35 -6.06
N ASP A 259 -6.50 19.34 -6.18
CA ASP A 259 -6.55 20.30 -7.29
C ASP A 259 -6.29 19.65 -8.65
N ARG A 260 -5.53 18.55 -8.68
CA ARG A 260 -5.20 17.81 -9.91
C ARG A 260 -5.13 16.31 -9.64
N VAL A 261 -5.78 15.53 -10.50
CA VAL A 261 -5.72 14.06 -10.55
C VAL A 261 -5.44 13.63 -11.97
N MET A 262 -4.60 12.62 -12.15
CA MET A 262 -4.16 12.15 -13.47
C MET A 262 -3.97 10.64 -13.50
N VAL A 263 -4.25 10.02 -14.65
CA VAL A 263 -3.86 8.64 -14.92
C VAL A 263 -2.51 8.67 -15.63
N TYR A 264 -1.52 8.06 -14.98
CA TYR A 264 -0.17 7.94 -15.50
C TYR A 264 0.04 6.51 -16.02
N LYS A 265 0.24 6.36 -17.33
CA LYS A 265 0.40 5.07 -17.99
C LYS A 265 1.88 4.87 -18.33
N PHE A 266 2.44 3.73 -17.94
CA PHE A 266 3.74 3.29 -18.40
C PHE A 266 3.66 2.61 -19.77
N HIS A 267 4.59 2.93 -20.67
CA HIS A 267 4.77 2.29 -21.96
C HIS A 267 5.78 1.12 -21.88
N GLU A 268 6.00 0.42 -22.98
CA GLU A 268 6.86 -0.77 -23.03
C GLU A 268 8.36 -0.49 -22.76
N ASP A 269 8.77 0.77 -22.89
CA ASP A 269 10.07 1.32 -22.56
C ASP A 269 10.08 2.02 -21.20
N GLU A 270 9.06 1.80 -20.38
CA GLU A 270 8.90 2.26 -18.99
C GLU A 270 8.82 3.78 -18.79
N HIS A 271 8.90 4.58 -19.86
CA HIS A 271 8.52 5.98 -19.78
C HIS A 271 7.01 6.07 -19.51
N GLY A 272 6.61 7.13 -18.82
CA GLY A 272 5.20 7.34 -18.51
C GLY A 272 4.59 8.54 -19.22
N GLU A 273 3.32 8.38 -19.59
CA GLU A 273 2.48 9.36 -20.26
C GLU A 273 1.23 9.65 -19.41
N VAL A 274 0.83 10.92 -19.33
CA VAL A 274 -0.47 11.30 -18.75
C VAL A 274 -1.55 11.09 -19.82
N VAL A 275 -2.38 10.08 -19.64
CA VAL A 275 -3.41 9.69 -20.63
C VAL A 275 -4.79 10.28 -20.35
N ALA A 276 -5.03 10.72 -19.11
CA ALA A 276 -6.20 11.47 -18.68
C ALA A 276 -5.83 12.38 -17.51
N GLU A 277 -6.45 13.56 -17.44
CA GLU A 277 -6.27 14.50 -16.34
C GLU A 277 -7.58 15.22 -16.01
N SER A 278 -7.78 15.49 -14.72
CA SER A 278 -8.80 16.39 -14.20
C SER A 278 -8.12 17.38 -13.26
N LYS A 279 -8.22 18.67 -13.56
CA LYS A 279 -7.55 19.75 -12.82
C LYS A 279 -8.51 20.90 -12.55
N ARG A 280 -8.18 21.73 -11.56
CA ARG A 280 -8.86 23.00 -11.31
C ARG A 280 -8.62 23.96 -12.48
N ASP A 281 -9.62 24.77 -12.83
CA ASP A 281 -9.64 25.61 -14.04
C ASP A 281 -8.83 26.92 -13.93
N ASP A 282 -8.16 27.17 -12.80
CA ASP A 282 -7.55 28.46 -12.43
C ASP A 282 -6.03 28.56 -12.65
#